data_AF-A0A2A4VUW7-F1
#
_entry.id   AF-A0A2A4VUW7-F1
#
_cell.length_a   1.000
_cell.length_b   1.000
_cell.length_c   1.000
_cell.angle_alpha   90.00
_cell.angle_beta   90.00
_cell.angle_gamma   90.00
#
_symmetry.space_group_name_H-M   'P 1'
#
loop_
_entity.id
_entity.type
_entity.pdbx_description
1 polymer ?
#
loop_
_entity_poly.entity_id
_entity_poly.type
_entity_poly.pdbx_seq_one_letter_code
_entity_poly.pdbx_strand_id
1 'polypeptide(L)'
;MSDVDYACIRAGSTKKPPKYHQMLVGLVSDAFGVEAIYHVQNFFGIKTDIEFIGIVPQPEIAIYAYEVLHRQLTWDRSNYIKTLKRYKRANKTRKADLFAEAWVQAVWINISTYEQSKGHKELITRFKNNRHNNLSKMKARDHKIKSNDDDALTKGAKAGSKANLHHGMNGQELKKLEAASRCSMKY
;
A
#
# COMPACT_ATOMS: atom_id res chain seq x y z
N MET A 1 5.45 20.18 21.21
CA MET A 1 4.57 19.58 20.20
C MET A 1 5.33 18.40 19.63
N SER A 2 4.77 17.20 19.62
CA SER A 2 5.47 16.05 19.05
C SER A 2 5.47 16.18 17.53
N ASP A 3 6.64 16.32 16.92
CA ASP A 3 6.79 16.47 15.46
C ASP A 3 6.34 15.21 14.70
N VAL A 4 6.25 14.06 15.39
CA VAL A 4 5.80 12.77 14.85
C VAL A 4 4.31 12.58 15.12
N ASP A 5 3.57 12.20 14.08
CA ASP A 5 2.17 11.78 14.15
C ASP A 5 1.94 10.49 13.35
N TYR A 6 0.71 9.99 13.34
CA TYR A 6 0.30 8.81 12.60
C TYR A 6 -1.10 8.96 12.01
N ALA A 7 -1.34 8.26 10.92
CA ALA A 7 -2.65 8.18 10.30
C ALA A 7 -2.97 6.73 9.91
N CYS A 8 -4.23 6.33 10.07
CA CYS A 8 -4.68 4.96 9.79
C CYS A 8 -5.64 4.87 8.61
N ILE A 9 -5.52 3.80 7.82
CA ILE A 9 -6.45 3.46 6.75
C ILE A 9 -6.82 1.98 6.74
N ARG A 10 -8.09 1.70 6.44
CA ARG A 10 -8.62 0.35 6.22
C ARG A 10 -8.05 -0.24 4.93
N ALA A 11 -7.28 -1.32 5.02
CA ALA A 11 -6.53 -1.87 3.89
C ALA A 11 -7.09 -3.18 3.31
N GLY A 12 -7.94 -3.89 4.05
CA GLY A 12 -8.61 -5.10 3.56
C GLY A 12 -9.04 -6.07 4.65
N SER A 13 -9.38 -7.30 4.26
CA SER A 13 -9.95 -8.32 5.16
C SER A 13 -9.18 -9.65 5.11
N THR A 14 -7.84 -9.61 5.00
CA THR A 14 -6.99 -10.80 4.90
C THR A 14 -5.82 -10.75 5.88
N LYS A 15 -5.58 -11.85 6.61
CA LYS A 15 -4.46 -11.96 7.56
C LYS A 15 -3.09 -11.94 6.88
N LYS A 16 -3.06 -12.34 5.60
CA LYS A 16 -1.86 -12.37 4.77
C LYS A 16 -2.18 -11.61 3.48
N PRO A 17 -1.84 -10.32 3.40
CA PRO A 17 -2.02 -9.58 2.16
C PRO A 17 -1.16 -10.19 1.05
N PRO A 18 -1.60 -10.04 -0.22
CA PRO A 18 -0.77 -10.42 -1.35
C PRO A 18 0.48 -9.53 -1.42
N LYS A 19 1.57 -10.05 -1.98
CA LYS A 19 2.85 -9.34 -2.04
C LYS A 19 2.79 -7.97 -2.71
N TYR A 20 2.03 -7.83 -3.79
CA TYR A 20 1.84 -6.51 -4.44
C TYR A 20 1.31 -5.45 -3.47
N HIS A 21 0.51 -5.83 -2.47
CA HIS A 21 -0.05 -4.89 -1.49
C HIS A 21 1.02 -4.42 -0.52
N GLN A 22 1.88 -5.33 -0.05
CA GLN A 22 3.07 -4.95 0.74
C GLN A 22 4.02 -4.07 -0.08
N MET A 23 4.25 -4.39 -1.36
CA MET A 23 5.08 -3.56 -2.23
C MET A 23 4.50 -2.15 -2.39
N LEU A 24 3.18 -2.03 -2.53
CA LEU A 24 2.52 -0.73 -2.65
C LEU A 24 2.68 0.10 -1.37
N VAL A 25 2.51 -0.52 -0.20
CA VAL A 25 2.73 0.16 1.09
C VAL A 25 4.19 0.58 1.25
N GLY A 26 5.14 -0.28 0.91
CA GLY A 26 6.57 0.05 0.93
C GLY A 26 6.91 1.22 -0.01
N LEU A 27 6.38 1.21 -1.24
CA LEU A 27 6.54 2.29 -2.19
C LEU A 27 6.05 3.63 -1.62
N VAL A 28 4.88 3.64 -0.99
CA VAL A 28 4.34 4.87 -0.35
C VAL A 28 5.21 5.29 0.83
N SER A 29 5.64 4.34 1.66
CA SER A 29 6.56 4.60 2.77
C SER A 29 7.85 5.29 2.31
N ASP A 30 8.48 4.75 1.26
CA ASP A 30 9.73 5.28 0.71
C ASP A 30 9.53 6.63 0.01
N ALA A 31 8.39 6.82 -0.66
CA ALA A 31 8.06 8.05 -1.38
C ALA A 31 7.76 9.24 -0.47
N PHE A 32 7.30 9.01 0.76
CA PHE A 32 6.89 10.07 1.70
C PHE A 32 7.69 10.10 3.01
N GLY A 33 8.67 9.21 3.18
CA GLY A 33 9.52 9.17 4.37
C GLY A 33 8.80 8.68 5.63
N VAL A 34 7.77 7.84 5.47
CA VAL A 34 6.95 7.32 6.57
C VAL A 34 7.21 5.84 6.84
N GLU A 35 7.04 5.42 8.07
CA GLU A 35 7.04 4.01 8.47
C GLU A 35 5.60 3.47 8.42
N ALA A 36 5.41 2.23 7.97
CA ALA A 36 4.09 1.61 7.91
C ALA A 36 3.98 0.38 8.82
N ILE A 37 2.87 0.27 9.54
CA ILE A 37 2.53 -0.85 10.41
C ILE A 37 1.19 -1.45 9.98
N TYR A 38 1.12 -2.78 9.97
CA TYR A 38 -0.13 -3.50 9.72
C TYR A 38 -0.80 -3.90 11.04
N HIS A 39 -2.07 -3.56 11.17
CA HIS A 39 -2.94 -3.98 12.26
C HIS A 39 -3.91 -5.04 11.77
N VAL A 40 -3.76 -6.30 12.22
CA VAL A 40 -4.64 -7.42 11.84
C VAL A 40 -5.51 -7.81 13.02
N GLN A 41 -6.80 -7.49 12.94
CA GLN A 41 -7.81 -7.86 13.92
C GLN A 41 -8.63 -9.06 13.42
N ASN A 42 -8.98 -9.97 14.32
CA ASN A 42 -9.69 -11.21 13.98
C ASN A 42 -10.99 -11.44 14.77
N PHE A 43 -11.33 -10.56 15.72
CA PHE A 43 -12.38 -10.82 16.71
C PHE A 43 -13.80 -10.83 16.12
N PHE A 44 -14.07 -9.98 15.11
CA PHE A 44 -15.35 -9.89 14.39
C PHE A 44 -15.16 -10.09 12.89
N GLY A 45 -14.36 -11.09 12.53
CA GLY A 45 -13.86 -11.27 11.18
C GLY A 45 -12.51 -10.59 10.96
N ILE A 46 -11.85 -10.94 9.86
CA ILE A 46 -10.51 -10.47 9.57
C ILE A 46 -10.57 -9.03 9.05
N LYS A 47 -9.90 -8.12 9.75
CA LYS A 47 -9.71 -6.73 9.36
C LYS A 47 -8.22 -6.41 9.39
N THR A 48 -7.72 -5.90 8.28
CA THR A 48 -6.35 -5.43 8.11
C THR A 48 -6.37 -3.95 7.85
N ASP A 49 -5.74 -3.20 8.72
CA ASP A 49 -5.55 -1.75 8.61
C ASP A 49 -4.06 -1.44 8.51
N ILE A 50 -3.73 -0.30 7.92
CA ILE A 50 -2.36 0.22 7.82
C ILE A 50 -2.30 1.51 8.64
N GLU A 51 -1.28 1.64 9.47
CA GLU A 51 -0.92 2.87 10.17
C GLU A 51 0.38 3.39 9.57
N PHE A 52 0.35 4.60 9.00
CA PHE A 52 1.54 5.32 8.55
C PHE A 52 1.99 6.25 9.67
N ILE A 53 3.28 6.26 9.99
CA ILE A 53 3.90 7.05 11.05
C ILE A 53 5.00 7.90 10.44
N GLY A 54 5.01 9.20 10.74
CA GLY A 54 5.89 10.15 10.07
C GLY A 54 5.90 11.51 10.76
N ILE A 55 6.70 12.43 10.23
CA ILE A 55 6.68 13.82 10.67
C ILE A 55 5.47 14.51 10.05
N VAL A 56 4.72 15.29 10.81
CA VAL A 56 3.55 16.03 10.27
C VAL A 56 3.97 16.89 9.06
N PRO A 57 3.24 16.87 7.92
CA PRO A 57 1.99 16.16 7.60
C PRO A 57 2.18 14.89 6.74
N GLN A 58 3.32 14.22 6.84
CA GLN A 58 3.67 13.06 6.00
C GLN A 58 2.67 11.89 6.11
N PRO A 59 2.18 11.48 7.31
CA PRO A 59 1.22 10.38 7.42
C PRO A 59 -0.06 10.57 6.62
N GLU A 60 -0.63 11.78 6.66
CA GLU A 60 -1.87 12.13 5.96
C GLU A 60 -1.67 12.09 4.44
N ILE A 61 -0.54 12.63 3.97
CA ILE A 61 -0.18 12.61 2.56
C ILE A 61 0.03 11.16 2.09
N ALA A 62 0.67 10.33 2.90
CA ALA A 62 0.91 8.92 2.61
C ALA A 62 -0.39 8.12 2.48
N ILE A 63 -1.37 8.32 3.38
CA ILE A 63 -2.71 7.72 3.24
C ILE A 63 -3.33 8.07 1.91
N TYR A 64 -3.35 9.37 1.60
CA TYR A 64 -3.99 9.85 0.39
C TYR A 64 -3.33 9.24 -0.86
N ALA A 65 -2.00 9.23 -0.91
CA ALA A 65 -1.27 8.63 -2.01
C ALA A 65 -1.51 7.12 -2.13
N TYR A 66 -1.52 6.41 -1.00
CA TYR A 66 -1.86 5.00 -0.94
C TYR A 66 -3.26 4.73 -1.51
N GLU A 67 -4.27 5.52 -1.13
CA GLU A 67 -5.63 5.34 -1.66
C GLU A 67 -5.69 5.48 -3.18
N VAL A 68 -5.11 6.56 -3.70
CA VAL A 68 -5.12 6.88 -5.13
C VAL A 68 -4.44 5.76 -5.92
N LEU A 69 -3.25 5.34 -5.49
CA LEU A 69 -2.51 4.27 -6.16
C LEU A 69 -3.19 2.90 -6.00
N HIS A 70 -3.75 2.60 -4.83
CA HIS A 70 -4.45 1.34 -4.59
C HIS A 70 -5.70 1.21 -5.48
N ARG A 71 -6.44 2.29 -5.68
CA ARG A 71 -7.60 2.31 -6.60
C ARG A 71 -7.19 2.09 -8.04
N GLN A 72 -6.13 2.77 -8.52
CA GLN A 72 -5.61 2.56 -9.88
C GLN A 72 -5.14 1.12 -10.08
N LEU A 73 -4.32 0.61 -9.15
CA LEU A 73 -3.81 -0.75 -9.19
C LEU A 73 -4.94 -1.80 -9.21
N THR A 74 -5.93 -1.65 -8.33
CA THR A 74 -7.05 -2.61 -8.25
C THR A 74 -7.93 -2.57 -9.49
N TRP A 75 -8.13 -1.40 -10.09
CA TRP A 75 -8.84 -1.24 -11.35
C TRP A 75 -8.09 -1.92 -12.51
N ASP A 76 -6.79 -1.63 -12.67
CA ASP A 76 -5.95 -2.23 -13.71
C ASP A 76 -5.86 -3.75 -13.56
N ARG A 77 -5.63 -4.23 -12.34
CA ARG A 77 -5.58 -5.66 -12.01
C ARG A 77 -6.90 -6.36 -12.33
N SER A 78 -8.04 -5.71 -12.03
CA SER A 78 -9.37 -6.25 -12.35
C SER A 78 -9.57 -6.38 -13.86
N ASN A 79 -9.16 -5.37 -14.62
CA ASN A 79 -9.24 -5.41 -16.08
C ASN A 79 -8.34 -6.48 -16.68
N TYR A 80 -7.12 -6.64 -16.18
CA TYR A 80 -6.23 -7.73 -16.59
C TYR A 80 -6.83 -9.11 -16.29
N ILE A 81 -7.40 -9.33 -15.09
CA ILE A 81 -8.08 -10.60 -14.75
C ILE A 81 -9.15 -10.98 -15.77
N LYS A 82 -9.94 -10.01 -16.26
CA LYS A 82 -11.01 -10.25 -17.25
C LYS A 82 -10.48 -10.78 -18.58
N THR A 83 -9.24 -10.46 -18.94
CA THR A 83 -8.58 -10.98 -20.16
C THR A 83 -8.23 -12.47 -20.06
N LEU A 84 -8.06 -12.99 -18.84
CA LEU A 84 -7.62 -14.37 -18.57
C LEU A 84 -8.78 -15.38 -18.67
N LYS A 85 -9.56 -15.37 -19.76
CA LYS A 85 -10.80 -16.17 -19.89
C LYS A 85 -10.59 -17.68 -19.79
N ARG A 86 -9.49 -18.20 -20.34
CA ARG A 86 -9.20 -19.65 -20.45
C ARG A 86 -8.52 -20.27 -19.22
N TYR A 87 -8.14 -19.47 -18.22
CA TYR A 87 -7.41 -19.96 -17.04
C TYR A 87 -8.35 -20.36 -15.91
N LYS A 88 -8.00 -21.42 -15.17
CA LYS A 88 -8.65 -21.77 -13.90
C LYS A 88 -8.49 -20.63 -12.88
N ARG A 89 -9.45 -20.47 -11.96
CA ARG A 89 -9.49 -19.39 -10.94
C ARG A 89 -8.15 -19.17 -10.24
N ALA A 90 -7.51 -20.24 -9.76
CA ALA A 90 -6.20 -20.15 -9.08
C ALA A 90 -5.12 -19.52 -9.97
N ASN A 91 -5.06 -19.88 -11.25
CA ASN A 91 -4.10 -19.32 -12.20
C ASN A 91 -4.44 -17.87 -12.57
N LYS A 92 -5.73 -17.50 -12.62
CA LYS A 92 -6.13 -16.09 -12.82
C LYS A 92 -5.62 -15.22 -11.67
N THR A 93 -5.89 -15.62 -10.42
CA THR A 93 -5.42 -14.88 -9.24
C THR A 93 -3.90 -14.77 -9.23
N ARG A 94 -3.20 -15.89 -9.47
CA ARG A 94 -1.73 -15.91 -9.49
C ARG A 94 -1.14 -14.96 -10.53
N LYS A 95 -1.64 -15.01 -11.78
CA LYS A 95 -1.17 -14.12 -12.86
C LYS A 95 -1.51 -12.66 -12.59
N ALA A 96 -2.66 -12.40 -11.98
CA ALA A 96 -3.06 -11.04 -11.62
C ALA A 96 -2.25 -10.46 -10.46
N ASP A 97 -1.84 -11.29 -9.51
CA ASP A 97 -0.93 -10.89 -8.43
C ASP A 97 0.45 -10.54 -9.03
N LEU A 98 0.98 -11.34 -9.97
CA LEU A 98 2.22 -11.01 -10.69
C LEU A 98 2.12 -9.73 -11.54
N PHE A 99 0.99 -9.53 -12.23
CA PHE A 99 0.71 -8.28 -12.94
C PHE A 99 0.77 -7.09 -11.98
N ALA A 100 0.16 -7.23 -10.79
CA ALA A 100 0.13 -6.17 -9.79
C ALA A 100 1.51 -5.89 -9.17
N GLU A 101 2.33 -6.93 -8.95
CA GLU A 101 3.73 -6.75 -8.51
C GLU A 101 4.53 -5.94 -9.56
N ALA A 102 4.41 -6.30 -10.85
CA ALA A 102 5.08 -5.56 -11.93
C ALA A 102 4.53 -4.13 -12.11
N TRP A 103 3.24 -3.91 -11.86
CA TRP A 103 2.63 -2.59 -11.84
C TRP A 103 3.28 -1.70 -10.77
N VAL A 104 3.37 -2.19 -9.53
CA VAL A 104 3.98 -1.42 -8.43
C VAL A 104 5.45 -1.14 -8.69
N GLN A 105 6.19 -2.11 -9.23
CA GLN A 105 7.59 -1.92 -9.61
C GLN A 105 7.76 -0.78 -10.64
N ALA A 106 6.87 -0.70 -11.64
CA ALA A 106 6.92 0.36 -12.63
C ALA A 106 6.58 1.74 -12.06
N VAL A 107 5.64 1.79 -11.09
CA VAL A 107 5.33 3.04 -10.37
C VAL A 107 6.54 3.50 -9.55
N TRP A 108 7.24 2.56 -8.89
CA TRP A 108 8.43 2.89 -8.10
C TRP A 108 9.49 3.59 -8.96
N ILE A 109 9.75 3.10 -10.18
CA ILE A 109 10.71 3.70 -11.10
C ILE A 109 10.36 5.15 -11.45
N ASN A 110 9.08 5.52 -11.43
CA ASN A 110 8.61 6.85 -11.78
C ASN A 110 8.51 7.81 -10.58
N ILE A 111 8.61 7.33 -9.35
CA ILE A 111 8.47 8.14 -8.14
C ILE A 111 9.85 8.41 -7.54
N SER A 112 10.16 9.67 -7.29
CA SER A 112 11.34 10.06 -6.52
C SER A 112 11.15 9.67 -5.06
N THR A 113 12.14 8.99 -4.47
CA THR A 113 12.13 8.64 -3.05
C THR A 113 12.37 9.88 -2.18
N TYR A 114 11.70 9.96 -1.04
CA TYR A 114 11.91 11.05 -0.09
C TYR A 114 13.11 10.78 0.80
N GLU A 115 14.04 11.74 0.88
CA GLU A 115 15.20 11.63 1.76
C GLU A 115 14.88 12.19 3.16
N GLN A 116 14.48 11.30 4.06
CA GLN A 116 14.25 11.67 5.47
C GLN A 116 15.58 11.91 6.20
N SER A 117 15.68 13.04 6.91
CA SER A 117 16.82 13.34 7.76
C SER A 117 17.03 12.26 8.83
N LYS A 118 18.29 12.02 9.21
CA LYS A 118 18.64 11.02 10.23
C LYS A 118 17.90 11.27 11.56
N GLY A 119 17.85 12.54 12.00
CA GLY A 119 17.15 12.92 13.23
C GLY A 119 15.66 12.59 13.20
N HIS A 120 14.97 12.86 12.09
CA HIS A 120 13.57 12.51 11.96
C HIS A 120 13.34 10.99 11.89
N LYS A 121 14.20 10.22 11.20
CA LYS A 121 14.14 8.75 11.19
C LYS A 121 14.24 8.18 12.60
N GLU A 122 15.14 8.72 13.42
CA GLU A 122 15.29 8.34 14.83
C GLU A 122 14.04 8.68 15.65
N LEU A 123 13.44 9.86 15.46
CA LEU A 123 12.19 10.24 16.12
C LEU A 123 11.03 9.31 15.77
N ILE A 124 10.82 9.03 14.49
CA ILE A 124 9.78 8.11 14.00
C ILE A 124 10.00 6.71 14.59
N THR A 125 11.24 6.22 14.60
CA THR A 125 11.58 4.90 15.15
C THR A 125 11.30 4.83 16.65
N ARG A 126 11.68 5.85 17.42
CA ARG A 126 11.39 5.93 18.86
C ARG A 126 9.89 5.95 19.13
N PHE A 127 9.14 6.76 18.38
CA PHE A 127 7.68 6.82 18.49
C PHE A 127 7.04 5.45 18.23
N LYS A 128 7.42 4.80 17.11
CA LYS A 128 6.96 3.45 16.75
C LYS A 128 7.21 2.44 17.88
N ASN A 129 8.43 2.39 18.40
CA ASN A 129 8.80 1.41 19.42
C ASN A 129 8.10 1.65 20.77
N ASN A 130 7.86 2.92 21.13
CA ASN A 130 7.15 3.27 22.37
C ASN A 130 5.64 2.94 22.31
N ARG A 131 5.04 3.05 21.12
CA ARG A 131 3.60 2.80 20.92
C ARG A 131 3.29 1.33 20.65
N HIS A 132 4.23 0.59 20.06
CA HIS A 132 4.00 -0.80 19.63
C HIS A 132 5.03 -1.76 20.22
N ASN A 133 4.64 -2.44 21.30
CA ASN A 133 5.54 -3.32 22.05
C ASN A 133 5.65 -4.75 21.48
N ASN A 134 4.83 -5.11 20.48
CA ASN A 134 4.71 -6.49 19.97
C ASN A 134 4.60 -6.55 18.43
N LEU A 135 5.54 -5.91 17.73
CA LEU A 135 5.59 -5.99 16.27
C LEU A 135 6.22 -7.32 15.80
N SER A 136 5.66 -7.90 14.75
CA SER A 136 6.23 -9.07 14.09
C SER A 136 6.28 -8.85 12.57
N LYS A 137 7.18 -9.57 11.89
CA LYS A 137 7.28 -9.48 10.43
C LYS A 137 6.05 -10.11 9.80
N MET A 138 5.29 -9.32 9.05
CA MET A 138 4.14 -9.83 8.30
C MET A 138 4.60 -10.58 7.05
N LYS A 139 4.15 -11.83 6.89
CA LYS A 139 4.42 -12.64 5.70
C LYS A 139 3.34 -12.45 4.63
N ALA A 140 3.68 -11.82 3.51
CA ALA A 140 2.80 -11.79 2.35
C ALA A 140 2.64 -13.16 1.69
N ARG A 141 1.53 -13.30 0.97
CA ARG A 141 1.36 -14.35 -0.03
C ARG A 141 2.13 -13.96 -1.30
N ASP A 142 3.12 -14.76 -1.65
CA ASP A 142 3.98 -14.60 -2.83
C ASP A 142 3.74 -15.75 -3.84
N HIS A 143 4.06 -15.49 -5.10
CA HIS A 143 4.00 -16.44 -6.20
C HIS A 143 5.32 -16.48 -6.97
N LYS A 144 5.86 -17.69 -7.16
CA LYS A 144 7.00 -17.88 -8.05
C LYS A 144 6.61 -17.55 -9.49
N ILE A 145 7.45 -16.75 -10.15
CA ILE A 145 7.37 -16.46 -11.58
C ILE A 145 7.64 -17.74 -12.37
N LYS A 146 6.88 -17.95 -13.44
CA LYS A 146 7.06 -19.05 -14.39
C LYS A 146 7.40 -18.49 -15.77
N SER A 147 7.97 -19.32 -16.65
CA SER A 147 8.37 -18.93 -18.01
C SER A 147 7.25 -18.32 -18.85
N ASN A 148 5.99 -18.72 -18.60
CA ASN A 148 4.83 -18.21 -19.33
C ASN A 148 4.11 -17.04 -18.64
N ASP A 149 4.78 -16.34 -17.71
CA ASP A 149 4.25 -15.17 -17.01
C ASP A 149 4.71 -13.83 -17.58
N ASP A 150 5.52 -13.84 -18.65
CA ASP A 150 6.01 -12.64 -19.32
C ASP A 150 4.88 -11.65 -19.65
N ASP A 151 3.77 -12.14 -20.19
CA ASP A 151 2.59 -11.31 -20.50
C ASP A 151 2.04 -10.56 -19.28
N ALA A 152 2.03 -11.21 -18.11
CA ALA A 152 1.55 -10.60 -16.87
C ALA A 152 2.48 -9.47 -16.42
N LEU A 153 3.79 -9.74 -16.46
CA LEU A 153 4.82 -8.80 -16.03
C LEU A 153 4.87 -7.59 -16.95
N THR A 154 4.93 -7.82 -18.27
CA THR A 154 5.01 -6.78 -19.28
C THR A 154 3.76 -5.89 -19.29
N LYS A 155 2.56 -6.49 -19.22
CA LYS A 155 1.32 -5.70 -19.14
C LYS A 155 1.19 -4.95 -17.82
N GLY A 156 1.61 -5.57 -16.71
CA GLY A 156 1.64 -4.94 -15.39
C GLY A 156 2.53 -3.70 -15.38
N ALA A 157 3.77 -3.85 -15.84
CA ALA A 157 4.72 -2.75 -15.93
C ALA A 157 4.24 -1.63 -16.86
N LYS A 158 3.67 -1.96 -18.03
CA LYS A 158 3.12 -0.97 -18.97
C LYS A 158 1.91 -0.21 -18.41
N ALA A 159 1.08 -0.87 -17.59
CA ALA A 159 -0.03 -0.20 -16.92
C ALA A 159 0.48 0.69 -15.77
N GLY A 160 1.40 0.17 -14.95
CA GLY A 160 1.99 0.90 -13.83
C GLY A 160 2.77 2.14 -14.26
N SER A 161 3.46 2.11 -15.40
CA SER A 161 4.17 3.30 -15.91
C SER A 161 3.26 4.46 -16.28
N LYS A 162 1.95 4.21 -16.42
CA LYS A 162 0.92 5.22 -16.68
C LYS A 162 0.18 5.67 -15.43
N ALA A 163 0.46 5.05 -14.27
CA ALA A 163 -0.16 5.44 -13.02
C ALA A 163 0.24 6.88 -12.70
N ASN A 164 -0.73 7.68 -12.25
CA ASN A 164 -0.49 9.08 -11.96
C ASN A 164 -1.13 9.46 -10.63
N LEU A 165 -0.33 10.01 -9.72
CA LEU A 165 -0.79 10.49 -8.42
C LEU A 165 -1.64 11.77 -8.55
N HIS A 166 -1.43 12.58 -9.58
CA HIS A 166 -2.05 13.90 -9.74
C HIS A 166 -3.53 13.82 -10.15
N HIS A 167 -3.98 12.74 -10.79
CA HIS A 167 -5.39 12.60 -11.18
C HIS A 167 -6.35 12.36 -10.01
N GLY A 168 -5.84 12.03 -8.81
CA GLY A 168 -6.65 11.99 -7.59
C GLY A 168 -6.88 13.37 -6.97
N MET A 169 -6.08 14.39 -7.32
CA MET A 169 -6.04 15.70 -6.63
C MET A 169 -7.16 16.66 -7.03
N ASN A 170 -8.23 16.20 -7.68
CA ASN A 170 -9.44 17.02 -7.80
C ASN A 170 -10.13 17.07 -6.42
N GLY A 171 -10.02 18.22 -5.77
CA GLY A 171 -10.28 18.51 -4.34
C GLY A 171 -11.64 18.17 -3.73
N GLN A 172 -12.47 17.33 -4.39
CA GLN A 172 -13.68 16.75 -3.82
C GLN A 172 -13.41 15.55 -2.90
N GLU A 173 -12.25 14.88 -3.04
CA GLU A 173 -11.92 13.68 -2.26
C GLU A 173 -11.23 13.97 -0.91
N LEU A 174 -10.48 15.08 -0.80
CA LEU A 174 -9.88 15.56 0.45
C LEU A 174 -10.91 15.70 1.58
N LYS A 175 -12.11 16.21 1.27
CA LYS A 175 -13.19 16.40 2.26
C LYS A 175 -13.80 15.09 2.78
N LYS A 176 -13.68 13.98 2.03
CA LYS A 176 -14.15 12.65 2.48
C LYS A 176 -13.13 11.96 3.39
N LEU A 177 -11.84 12.24 3.21
CA LEU A 177 -10.76 11.61 3.97
C LEU A 177 -10.61 12.20 5.38
N GLU A 178 -10.72 13.52 5.52
CA GLU A 178 -10.72 14.18 6.84
C GLU A 178 -11.83 13.66 7.77
N ALA A 179 -12.96 13.22 7.19
CA ALA A 179 -14.08 12.64 7.94
C ALA A 179 -13.88 11.16 8.32
N ALA A 180 -13.03 10.41 7.59
CA ALA A 180 -12.81 8.98 7.79
C ALA A 180 -11.57 8.66 8.64
N SER A 181 -10.56 9.55 8.65
CA SER A 181 -9.26 9.34 9.33
C SER A 181 -9.32 9.44 10.87
N ARG A 182 -10.46 9.81 11.47
CA ARG A 182 -10.65 9.78 12.93
C ARG A 182 -11.36 8.51 13.38
N CYS A 183 -10.88 7.34 12.97
CA CYS A 183 -11.44 6.08 13.46
C CYS A 183 -10.73 5.64 14.75
N SER A 184 -11.38 5.96 15.87
CA SER A 184 -11.18 5.50 17.26
C SER A 184 -10.34 4.21 17.42
N MET A 185 -9.10 4.36 17.87
CA MET A 185 -8.40 3.31 18.60
C MET A 185 -8.56 3.60 20.11
N LYS A 186 -9.74 3.26 20.63
CA LYS A 186 -9.90 2.98 22.06
C LYS A 186 -9.63 1.48 22.27
N TYR A 187 -8.98 1.20 23.39
CA TYR A 187 -8.58 -0.08 24.00
C TYR A 187 -7.09 -0.40 23.84
#